data_AF-A0A348W8M8-F1
#
_entry.id   AF-A0A348W8M8-F1
#
_cell.length_a   1.000
_cell.length_b   1.000
_cell.length_c   1.000
_cell.angle_alpha   90.00
_cell.angle_beta   90.00
_cell.angle_gamma   90.00
#
_symmetry.space_group_name_H-M   'P 1'
#
loop_
_entity.id
_entity.type
_entity.pdbx_description
1 polymer ?
#
loop_
_entity_poly.entity_id
_entity_poly.type
_entity_poly.pdbx_seq_one_letter_code
_entity_poly.pdbx_strand_id
1 'polypeptide(L)'
;GTPASNLLSRIMPWMRGRRPAWMIRLGLFLYDHLGGRKILPGTARLDLTRDPAGAPLAPRYRRAFEYSDCWVQDSRLVALNARDAANRGATILPRTRVTEARPVHDLWHLTLTDQKTGTTREVHSRVLVNAGGPWVADILRDVAGQQSKETVRLVRGSHIVTRRLFDHDRAYFFQGRDGRIIFALPYEQEFTLIGTTDKDHPAPDSPAQITEEETDYLCAFASGYFAKPVTRDDIVWSYSGVRPLYDDGASSATAATREYVLSLNEDGPAPLLNIFGGKITTYRRLAEAAMERLAPFFPDMGPNWTAGVPLPGGDFPVAEAAEMPDRLRADHPFLTAPEAQRLIRAYGTEAWAILAGAKDRADLGRDFGAGLTEAELRWLIRHEWARTAEDAVWRRSRLGLRLTPDQIAEIDAAMAEWTSPATAD
;
A
#
# COMPACT_ATOMS: atom_id res chain seq x y z
N GLY A 1 -21.62 7.79 -9.20
CA GLY A 1 -22.04 8.66 -8.08
C GLY A 1 -22.92 7.89 -7.11
N THR A 2 -22.96 8.24 -5.83
CA THR A 2 -23.80 7.56 -4.83
C THR A 2 -25.30 7.80 -5.12
N PRO A 3 -26.21 6.90 -4.69
CA PRO A 3 -27.66 7.06 -4.91
C PRO A 3 -28.20 8.41 -4.43
N ALA A 4 -27.77 8.87 -3.26
CA ALA A 4 -28.13 10.17 -2.70
C ALA A 4 -27.60 11.34 -3.54
N SER A 5 -26.37 11.25 -4.07
CA SER A 5 -25.79 12.27 -4.95
C SER A 5 -26.49 12.34 -6.31
N ASN A 6 -26.95 11.19 -6.83
CA ASN A 6 -27.66 11.13 -8.11
C ASN A 6 -29.08 11.71 -7.98
N LEU A 7 -29.77 11.41 -6.88
CA LEU A 7 -31.07 12.00 -6.55
C LEU A 7 -30.96 13.52 -6.38
N LEU A 8 -29.98 13.99 -5.61
CA LEU A 8 -29.72 15.42 -5.45
C LEU A 8 -29.35 16.11 -6.77
N SER A 9 -28.58 15.46 -7.65
CA SER A 9 -28.24 16.04 -8.95
C SER A 9 -29.43 16.15 -9.90
N ARG A 10 -30.47 15.30 -9.73
CA ARG A 10 -31.73 15.38 -10.47
C ARG A 10 -32.63 16.50 -9.94
N ILE A 11 -32.72 16.66 -8.62
CA ILE A 11 -33.60 17.64 -7.96
C ILE A 11 -32.96 19.04 -7.90
N MET A 12 -31.64 19.12 -7.75
CA MET A 12 -30.86 20.36 -7.64
C MET A 12 -29.64 20.31 -8.58
N PRO A 13 -29.82 20.49 -9.90
CA PRO A 13 -28.74 20.37 -10.89
C PRO A 13 -27.55 21.32 -10.64
N TRP A 14 -27.78 22.47 -10.00
CA TRP A 14 -26.73 23.43 -9.60
C TRP A 14 -25.79 22.89 -8.51
N MET A 15 -26.16 21.79 -7.85
CA MET A 15 -25.34 21.09 -6.86
C MET A 15 -24.54 19.93 -7.45
N ARG A 16 -24.57 19.71 -8.78
CA ARG A 16 -23.84 18.62 -9.42
C ARG A 16 -22.33 18.67 -9.05
N GLY A 17 -21.82 17.56 -8.51
CA GLY A 17 -20.43 17.47 -8.03
C GLY A 17 -20.15 18.14 -6.68
N ARG A 18 -21.17 18.70 -6.00
CA ARG A 18 -21.03 19.34 -4.67
C ARG A 18 -21.99 18.72 -3.65
N ARG A 19 -21.48 18.47 -2.45
CA ARG A 19 -22.29 17.95 -1.33
C ARG A 19 -22.68 19.09 -0.39
N PRO A 20 -23.97 19.20 0.03
CA PRO A 20 -24.37 20.23 0.98
C PRO A 20 -23.73 19.98 2.35
N ALA A 21 -23.51 21.04 3.11
CA ALA A 21 -22.88 20.96 4.43
C ALA A 21 -23.63 20.02 5.40
N TRP A 22 -24.97 19.99 5.37
CA TRP A 22 -25.75 19.10 6.25
C TRP A 22 -25.51 17.61 5.93
N MET A 23 -25.35 17.26 4.65
CA MET A 23 -25.08 15.89 4.23
C MET A 23 -23.66 15.47 4.61
N ILE A 24 -22.68 16.36 4.44
CA ILE A 24 -21.30 16.11 4.88
C ILE A 24 -21.28 15.88 6.39
N ARG A 25 -21.96 16.74 7.17
CA ARG A 25 -22.04 16.60 8.63
C ARG A 25 -22.68 15.29 9.06
N LEU A 26 -23.77 14.87 8.41
CA LEU A 26 -24.41 13.59 8.71
C LEU A 26 -23.48 12.41 8.36
N GLY A 27 -22.83 12.45 7.20
CA GLY A 27 -21.87 11.43 6.80
C GLY A 27 -20.69 11.30 7.78
N LEU A 28 -20.11 12.42 8.21
CA LEU A 28 -19.03 12.46 9.19
C LEU A 28 -19.48 12.01 10.58
N PHE A 29 -20.70 12.36 10.99
CA PHE A 29 -21.29 11.84 12.21
C PHE A 29 -21.37 10.30 12.18
N LEU A 30 -21.85 9.71 11.10
CA LEU A 30 -21.88 8.25 10.96
C LEU A 30 -20.46 7.66 10.98
N TYR A 31 -19.52 8.31 10.28
CA TYR A 31 -18.13 7.87 10.21
C TYR A 31 -17.46 7.82 11.59
N ASP A 32 -17.70 8.81 12.45
CA ASP A 32 -17.17 8.85 13.82
C ASP A 32 -17.69 7.73 14.73
N HIS A 33 -18.86 7.14 14.44
CA HIS A 33 -19.55 6.21 15.34
C HIS A 33 -19.60 4.77 14.84
N LEU A 34 -19.50 4.52 13.52
CA LEU A 34 -19.57 3.16 12.97
C LEU A 34 -18.34 2.30 13.31
N GLY A 35 -17.17 2.91 13.41
CA GLY A 35 -15.89 2.20 13.58
C GLY A 35 -15.46 1.91 15.02
N GLY A 36 -16.22 2.35 16.03
CA GLY A 36 -15.83 2.17 17.44
C GLY A 36 -14.53 2.90 17.82
N ARG A 37 -14.36 4.14 17.33
CA ARG A 37 -13.18 5.00 17.54
C ARG A 37 -12.78 5.08 19.02
N LYS A 38 -11.48 4.87 19.31
CA LYS A 38 -10.92 5.02 20.67
C LYS A 38 -9.98 6.22 20.80
N ILE A 39 -8.92 6.24 19.99
CA ILE A 39 -7.82 7.22 20.13
C ILE A 39 -7.79 8.31 19.05
N LEU A 40 -8.43 8.09 17.89
CA LEU A 40 -8.43 9.08 16.82
C LEU A 40 -9.27 10.30 17.21
N PRO A 41 -8.89 11.54 16.89
CA PRO A 41 -9.75 12.71 17.09
C PRO A 41 -11.09 12.60 16.34
N GLY A 42 -12.15 13.17 16.92
CA GLY A 42 -13.47 13.24 16.27
C GLY A 42 -13.56 14.38 15.25
N THR A 43 -14.67 14.41 14.50
CA THR A 43 -14.87 15.42 13.46
C THR A 43 -14.93 16.85 14.03
N ALA A 44 -14.23 17.78 13.37
CA ALA A 44 -14.22 19.21 13.69
C ALA A 44 -14.63 20.09 12.50
N ARG A 45 -15.02 21.33 12.80
CA ARG A 45 -15.20 22.40 11.80
C ARG A 45 -14.01 23.32 11.83
N LEU A 46 -13.46 23.64 10.67
CA LEU A 46 -12.32 24.55 10.54
C LEU A 46 -12.74 25.88 9.92
N ASP A 47 -12.21 26.98 10.47
CA ASP A 47 -12.18 28.29 9.84
C ASP A 47 -10.85 28.45 9.09
N LEU A 48 -10.90 28.27 7.77
CA LEU A 48 -9.71 28.30 6.91
C LEU A 48 -9.09 29.70 6.79
N THR A 49 -9.74 30.75 7.29
CA THR A 49 -9.13 32.09 7.30
C THR A 49 -8.11 32.27 8.43
N ARG A 50 -8.08 31.33 9.40
CA ARG A 50 -7.22 31.37 10.59
C ARG A 50 -6.41 30.10 10.78
N ASP A 51 -6.96 28.97 10.36
CA ASP A 51 -6.32 27.66 10.51
C ASP A 51 -5.16 27.48 9.50
N PRO A 52 -4.02 26.87 9.91
CA PRO A 52 -2.89 26.61 9.00
C PRO A 52 -3.27 25.82 7.73
N ALA A 53 -4.27 24.94 7.81
CA ALA A 53 -4.78 24.18 6.67
C ALA A 53 -5.51 25.06 5.63
N GLY A 54 -5.81 26.32 5.94
CA GLY A 54 -6.33 27.27 4.97
C GLY A 54 -5.27 28.03 4.19
N ALA A 55 -4.05 28.15 4.73
CA ALA A 55 -2.98 28.97 4.16
C ALA A 55 -2.60 28.61 2.70
N PRO A 56 -2.47 27.33 2.31
CA PRO A 56 -2.12 27.00 0.92
C PRO A 56 -3.33 27.03 -0.03
N LEU A 57 -4.56 27.13 0.48
CA LEU A 57 -5.79 27.09 -0.32
C LEU A 57 -6.16 28.44 -0.92
N ALA A 58 -6.88 28.43 -2.03
CA ALA A 58 -7.38 29.65 -2.65
C ALA A 58 -8.30 30.44 -1.66
N PRO A 59 -8.19 31.79 -1.57
CA PRO A 59 -8.90 32.59 -0.54
C PRO A 59 -10.44 32.50 -0.53
N ARG A 60 -11.04 31.93 -1.59
CA ARG A 60 -12.48 31.64 -1.67
C ARG A 60 -12.92 30.53 -0.71
N TYR A 61 -12.02 29.66 -0.27
CA TYR A 61 -12.31 28.59 0.68
C TYR A 61 -12.16 29.12 2.11
N ARG A 62 -13.29 29.32 2.80
CA ARG A 62 -13.31 29.88 4.15
C ARG A 62 -13.65 28.88 5.26
N ARG A 63 -14.21 27.72 4.90
CA ARG A 63 -14.67 26.70 5.86
C ARG A 63 -14.36 25.31 5.36
N ALA A 64 -14.01 24.42 6.28
CA ALA A 64 -13.85 22.99 6.01
C ALA A 64 -14.38 22.15 7.18
N PHE A 65 -14.46 20.84 6.94
CA PHE A 65 -14.61 19.83 7.99
C PHE A 65 -13.32 19.02 8.04
N GLU A 66 -12.90 18.65 9.24
CA GLU A 66 -11.75 17.79 9.50
C GLU A 66 -12.25 16.52 10.18
N TYR A 67 -11.68 15.38 9.81
CA TYR A 67 -11.96 14.07 10.39
C TYR A 67 -10.68 13.24 10.37
N SER A 68 -10.66 12.15 11.16
CA SER A 68 -9.48 11.28 11.26
C SER A 68 -9.59 10.09 10.34
N ASP A 69 -8.47 9.73 9.71
CA ASP A 69 -8.23 8.47 9.02
C ASP A 69 -6.75 8.08 9.23
N CYS A 70 -6.33 6.91 8.75
CA CYS A 70 -4.97 6.41 8.94
C CYS A 70 -4.19 6.37 7.63
N TRP A 71 -2.91 6.70 7.72
CA TRP A 71 -1.93 6.45 6.66
C TRP A 71 -1.08 5.24 7.03
N VAL A 72 -0.76 4.40 6.04
CA VAL A 72 0.13 3.25 6.19
C VAL A 72 1.07 3.19 4.99
N GLN A 73 2.33 2.83 5.22
CA GLN A 73 3.22 2.49 4.13
C GLN A 73 2.86 1.09 3.61
N ASP A 74 2.18 1.05 2.47
CA ASP A 74 1.55 -0.15 1.93
C ASP A 74 2.52 -1.31 1.69
N SER A 75 3.65 -1.06 1.04
CA SER A 75 4.66 -2.07 0.72
C SER A 75 5.39 -2.58 1.96
N ARG A 76 5.57 -1.74 2.99
CA ARG A 76 6.07 -2.17 4.30
C ARG A 76 5.09 -3.11 4.97
N LEU A 77 3.79 -2.78 4.97
CA LEU A 77 2.77 -3.64 5.56
C LEU A 77 2.81 -5.05 4.92
N VAL A 78 2.96 -5.14 3.59
CA VAL A 78 3.11 -6.43 2.90
C VAL A 78 4.38 -7.17 3.35
N ALA A 79 5.54 -6.50 3.34
CA ALA A 79 6.80 -7.11 3.73
C ALA A 79 6.75 -7.62 5.19
N LEU A 80 6.14 -6.86 6.10
CA LEU A 80 6.01 -7.22 7.50
C LEU A 80 5.07 -8.41 7.73
N ASN A 81 3.99 -8.55 6.95
CA ASN A 81 3.15 -9.76 7.00
C ASN A 81 3.92 -10.99 6.49
N ALA A 82 4.70 -10.85 5.41
CA ALA A 82 5.54 -11.94 4.91
C ALA A 82 6.62 -12.35 5.94
N ARG A 83 7.19 -11.37 6.65
CA ARG A 83 8.14 -11.63 7.75
C ARG A 83 7.49 -12.31 8.94
N ASP A 84 6.33 -11.86 9.39
CA ASP A 84 5.62 -12.52 10.49
C ASP A 84 5.29 -13.98 10.13
N ALA A 85 4.84 -14.23 8.89
CA ALA A 85 4.63 -15.58 8.40
C ALA A 85 5.93 -16.42 8.41
N ALA A 86 7.04 -15.85 7.93
CA ALA A 86 8.34 -16.54 7.94
C ALA A 86 8.84 -16.84 9.36
N ASN A 87 8.70 -15.89 10.30
CA ASN A 87 9.02 -16.08 11.71
C ASN A 87 8.20 -17.20 12.36
N ARG A 88 7.02 -17.51 11.79
CA ARG A 88 6.14 -18.61 12.21
C ARG A 88 6.34 -19.90 11.40
N GLY A 89 7.39 -19.97 10.59
CA GLY A 89 7.78 -21.16 9.83
C GLY A 89 7.25 -21.24 8.40
N ALA A 90 6.59 -20.20 7.88
CA ALA A 90 6.20 -20.18 6.48
C ALA A 90 7.42 -20.02 5.56
N THR A 91 7.42 -20.73 4.43
CA THR A 91 8.43 -20.54 3.39
C THR A 91 7.97 -19.45 2.43
N ILE A 92 8.73 -18.35 2.33
CA ILE A 92 8.42 -17.23 1.44
C ILE A 92 9.40 -17.24 0.27
N LEU A 93 8.86 -17.22 -0.95
CA LEU A 93 9.62 -17.39 -2.19
C LEU A 93 9.34 -16.25 -3.18
N PRO A 94 9.88 -15.04 -2.96
CA PRO A 94 9.80 -13.98 -3.96
C PRO A 94 10.51 -14.40 -5.25
N ARG A 95 10.16 -13.78 -6.38
CA ARG A 95 10.75 -14.10 -7.71
C ARG A 95 10.55 -15.57 -8.12
N THR A 96 9.56 -16.25 -7.55
CA THR A 96 9.15 -17.61 -7.94
C THR A 96 7.74 -17.53 -8.51
N ARG A 97 7.54 -17.98 -9.74
CA ARG A 97 6.24 -18.01 -10.40
C ARG A 97 5.66 -19.41 -10.31
N VAL A 98 4.39 -19.53 -9.94
CA VAL A 98 3.62 -20.78 -10.15
C VAL A 98 3.23 -20.81 -11.63
N THR A 99 3.73 -21.79 -12.37
CA THR A 99 3.49 -21.91 -13.82
C THR A 99 2.48 -23.00 -14.16
N GLU A 100 2.25 -23.94 -13.26
CA GLU A 100 1.23 -24.98 -13.41
C GLU A 100 0.69 -25.35 -12.02
N ALA A 101 -0.62 -25.60 -11.94
CA ALA A 101 -1.29 -26.13 -10.76
C ALA A 101 -2.31 -27.17 -11.20
N ARG A 102 -2.05 -28.45 -10.91
CA ARG A 102 -2.95 -29.54 -11.28
C ARG A 102 -3.36 -30.32 -10.03
N PRO A 103 -4.65 -30.62 -9.84
CA PRO A 103 -5.05 -31.49 -8.75
C PRO A 103 -4.81 -32.95 -9.15
N VAL A 104 -4.25 -33.74 -8.24
CA VAL A 104 -3.94 -35.16 -8.41
C VAL A 104 -4.37 -35.86 -7.13
N HIS A 105 -5.40 -36.70 -7.24
CA HIS A 105 -6.09 -37.24 -6.06
C HIS A 105 -6.57 -36.12 -5.12
N ASP A 106 -6.07 -36.07 -3.89
CA ASP A 106 -6.44 -35.12 -2.84
C ASP A 106 -5.44 -33.97 -2.64
N LEU A 107 -4.45 -33.83 -3.54
CA LEU A 107 -3.39 -32.83 -3.47
C LEU A 107 -3.28 -31.99 -4.73
N TRP A 108 -2.86 -30.74 -4.57
CA TRP A 108 -2.36 -29.90 -5.63
C TRP A 108 -0.90 -30.24 -5.92
N HIS A 109 -0.58 -30.46 -7.19
CA HIS A 109 0.78 -30.50 -7.71
C HIS A 109 1.08 -29.16 -8.40
N LEU A 110 2.08 -28.45 -7.88
CA LEU A 110 2.44 -27.11 -8.32
C LEU A 110 3.84 -27.12 -8.95
N THR A 111 3.95 -26.60 -10.16
CA THR A 111 5.24 -26.33 -10.79
C THR A 111 5.65 -24.88 -10.50
N LEU A 112 6.77 -24.72 -9.80
CA LEU A 112 7.35 -23.44 -9.45
C LEU A 112 8.56 -23.17 -10.32
N THR A 113 8.62 -21.99 -10.94
CA THR A 113 9.74 -21.54 -11.77
C THR A 113 10.42 -20.33 -11.12
N ASP A 114 11.70 -20.48 -10.77
CA ASP A 114 12.54 -19.37 -10.33
C ASP A 114 12.78 -18.41 -11.51
N GLN A 115 12.40 -17.15 -11.36
CA GLN A 115 12.42 -16.17 -12.44
C GLN A 115 13.82 -15.66 -12.78
N LYS A 116 14.83 -15.92 -11.93
CA LYS A 116 16.22 -15.50 -12.17
C LYS A 116 17.01 -16.58 -12.91
N THR A 117 16.84 -17.83 -12.50
CA THR A 117 17.61 -18.98 -13.00
C THR A 117 16.85 -19.80 -14.04
N GLY A 118 15.53 -19.65 -14.11
CA GLY A 118 14.66 -20.50 -14.93
C GLY A 118 14.50 -21.93 -14.40
N THR A 119 15.11 -22.26 -13.26
CA THR A 119 15.00 -23.60 -12.68
C THR A 119 13.58 -23.86 -12.19
N THR A 120 13.07 -25.04 -12.52
CA THR A 120 11.75 -25.50 -12.11
C THR A 120 11.85 -26.48 -10.95
N ARG A 121 10.83 -26.50 -10.09
CA ARG A 121 10.64 -27.54 -9.07
C ARG A 121 9.17 -27.83 -8.85
N GLU A 122 8.87 -29.04 -8.43
CA GLU A 122 7.52 -29.45 -8.05
C GLU A 122 7.34 -29.36 -6.54
N VAL A 123 6.20 -28.87 -6.09
CA VAL A 123 5.76 -28.93 -4.69
C VAL A 123 4.32 -29.39 -4.61
N HIS A 124 3.93 -29.98 -3.48
CA HIS A 124 2.57 -30.45 -3.26
C HIS A 124 1.90 -29.71 -2.10
N SER A 125 0.59 -29.47 -2.21
CA SER A 125 -0.20 -28.85 -1.14
C SER A 125 -1.59 -29.46 -1.03
N ARG A 126 -2.16 -29.46 0.19
CA ARG A 126 -3.55 -29.91 0.42
C ARG A 126 -4.57 -28.90 -0.09
N VAL A 127 -4.24 -27.61 0.02
CA VAL A 127 -5.10 -26.49 -0.37
C VAL A 127 -4.28 -25.53 -1.21
N LEU A 128 -4.92 -24.88 -2.17
CA LEU A 128 -4.38 -23.76 -2.93
C LEU A 128 -5.20 -22.50 -2.68
N VAL A 129 -4.53 -21.37 -2.44
CA VAL A 129 -5.18 -20.05 -2.34
C VAL A 129 -4.67 -19.18 -3.48
N ASN A 130 -5.55 -18.78 -4.37
CA ASN A 130 -5.27 -17.81 -5.42
C ASN A 130 -5.55 -16.38 -4.91
N ALA A 131 -4.46 -15.73 -4.47
CA ALA A 131 -4.43 -14.32 -4.06
C ALA A 131 -3.74 -13.44 -5.12
N GLY A 132 -3.89 -13.79 -6.41
CA GLY A 132 -3.15 -13.16 -7.53
C GLY A 132 -3.55 -11.73 -7.89
N GLY A 133 -4.49 -11.10 -7.18
CA GLY A 133 -4.91 -9.73 -7.44
C GLY A 133 -5.39 -9.53 -8.88
N PRO A 134 -4.82 -8.59 -9.68
CA PRO A 134 -5.12 -8.42 -11.09
C PRO A 134 -5.06 -9.71 -11.93
N TRP A 135 -4.20 -10.65 -11.55
CA TRP A 135 -3.99 -11.91 -12.28
C TRP A 135 -4.89 -13.06 -11.82
N VAL A 136 -5.85 -12.85 -10.90
CA VAL A 136 -6.66 -13.94 -10.32
C VAL A 136 -7.36 -14.78 -11.40
N ALA A 137 -7.92 -14.15 -12.44
CA ALA A 137 -8.61 -14.83 -13.54
C ALA A 137 -7.63 -15.57 -14.46
N ASP A 138 -6.46 -15.00 -14.73
CA ASP A 138 -5.43 -15.62 -15.58
C ASP A 138 -4.80 -16.83 -14.89
N ILE A 139 -4.56 -16.76 -13.58
CA ILE A 139 -4.09 -17.90 -12.79
C ILE A 139 -5.12 -19.03 -12.81
N LEU A 140 -6.41 -18.72 -12.66
CA LEU A 140 -7.46 -19.74 -12.71
C LEU A 140 -7.47 -20.47 -14.05
N ARG A 141 -7.47 -19.70 -15.14
CA ARG A 141 -7.59 -20.24 -16.50
C ARG A 141 -6.30 -20.92 -16.97
N ASP A 142 -5.17 -20.24 -16.86
CA ASP A 142 -3.93 -20.63 -17.54
C ASP A 142 -3.00 -21.46 -16.65
N VAL A 143 -3.09 -21.33 -15.32
CA VAL A 143 -2.25 -22.08 -14.37
C VAL A 143 -3.01 -23.26 -13.77
N ALA A 144 -4.25 -23.04 -13.32
CA ALA A 144 -5.06 -24.08 -12.66
C ALA A 144 -6.00 -24.86 -13.62
N GLY A 145 -6.15 -24.40 -14.87
CA GLY A 145 -7.04 -25.01 -15.86
C GLY A 145 -8.53 -24.97 -15.45
N GLN A 146 -8.91 -24.08 -14.54
CA GLN A 146 -10.26 -23.96 -14.00
C GLN A 146 -11.05 -22.86 -14.71
N GLN A 147 -12.33 -23.12 -14.94
CA GLN A 147 -13.28 -22.09 -15.38
C GLN A 147 -13.86 -21.39 -14.14
N SER A 148 -14.00 -20.07 -14.19
CA SER A 148 -14.63 -19.27 -13.15
C SER A 148 -15.73 -18.43 -13.78
N LYS A 149 -16.84 -18.26 -13.04
CA LYS A 149 -17.95 -17.40 -13.46
C LYS A 149 -17.70 -15.95 -13.06
N GLU A 150 -16.77 -15.74 -12.12
CA GLU A 150 -16.38 -14.46 -11.58
C GLU A 150 -15.42 -13.75 -12.52
N THR A 151 -15.78 -12.52 -12.91
CA THR A 151 -14.94 -11.65 -13.74
C THR A 151 -14.38 -10.50 -12.92
N VAL A 152 -13.26 -9.95 -13.38
CA VAL A 152 -12.59 -8.81 -12.76
C VAL A 152 -12.51 -7.67 -13.76
N ARG A 153 -12.99 -6.49 -13.37
CA ARG A 153 -12.73 -5.25 -14.09
C ARG A 153 -11.44 -4.63 -13.57
N LEU A 154 -10.48 -4.49 -14.47
CA LEU A 154 -9.19 -3.88 -14.16
C LEU A 154 -9.29 -2.36 -14.30
N VAL A 155 -9.04 -1.65 -13.21
CA VAL A 155 -9.08 -0.19 -13.19
C VAL A 155 -7.74 0.36 -12.73
N ARG A 156 -7.02 1.02 -13.63
CA ARG A 156 -5.79 1.74 -13.30
C ARG A 156 -6.12 2.98 -12.49
N GLY A 157 -5.35 3.19 -11.43
CA GLY A 157 -5.30 4.44 -10.70
C GLY A 157 -3.86 4.92 -10.55
N SER A 158 -3.68 6.19 -10.87
CA SER A 158 -2.39 6.85 -10.91
C SER A 158 -2.31 7.97 -9.88
N HIS A 159 -1.10 8.21 -9.40
CA HIS A 159 -0.75 9.28 -8.48
C HIS A 159 0.48 10.04 -9.00
N ILE A 160 0.53 11.32 -8.66
CA ILE A 160 1.72 12.16 -8.84
C ILE A 160 2.26 12.53 -7.47
N VAL A 161 3.58 12.60 -7.35
CA VAL A 161 4.29 13.10 -6.18
C VAL A 161 4.95 14.40 -6.58
N THR A 162 4.63 15.46 -5.86
CA THR A 162 5.20 16.79 -6.09
C THR A 162 6.17 17.17 -4.99
N ARG A 163 6.98 18.22 -5.23
CA ARG A 163 7.59 18.99 -4.14
C ARG A 163 6.53 19.39 -3.10
N ARG A 164 6.93 19.54 -1.84
CA ARG A 164 6.03 19.94 -0.74
C ARG A 164 5.18 21.15 -1.10
N LEU A 165 3.85 21.02 -1.00
CA LEU A 165 2.91 22.10 -1.28
C LEU A 165 2.47 22.88 -0.03
N PHE A 166 2.64 22.31 1.16
CA PHE A 166 2.19 22.90 2.42
C PHE A 166 2.94 22.34 3.65
N ASP A 167 2.99 23.13 4.73
CA ASP A 167 3.88 22.89 5.88
C ASP A 167 3.25 22.19 7.09
N HIS A 168 1.98 21.80 7.02
CA HIS A 168 1.29 21.02 8.06
C HIS A 168 1.20 19.53 7.71
N ASP A 169 0.75 18.72 8.67
CA ASP A 169 0.64 17.26 8.60
C ASP A 169 -0.76 16.74 8.19
N ARG A 170 -1.72 17.66 7.99
CA ARG A 170 -3.09 17.32 7.57
C ARG A 170 -3.19 16.99 6.08
N ALA A 171 -4.06 16.02 5.78
CA ALA A 171 -4.44 15.63 4.43
C ALA A 171 -5.62 16.47 3.90
N TYR A 172 -5.63 16.74 2.60
CA TYR A 172 -6.78 17.33 1.93
C TYR A 172 -7.64 16.29 1.22
N PHE A 173 -8.96 16.43 1.37
CA PHE A 173 -9.98 15.73 0.59
C PHE A 173 -10.66 16.73 -0.33
N PHE A 174 -10.42 16.62 -1.64
CA PHE A 174 -10.97 17.53 -2.63
C PHE A 174 -12.07 16.88 -3.47
N GLN A 175 -13.11 17.66 -3.76
CA GLN A 175 -14.30 17.20 -4.51
C GLN A 175 -14.30 17.75 -5.94
N GLY A 176 -14.41 16.85 -6.92
CA GLY A 176 -14.37 17.17 -8.34
C GLY A 176 -15.77 17.50 -8.86
N ARG A 177 -15.83 18.30 -9.93
CA ARG A 177 -17.10 18.60 -10.61
C ARG A 177 -17.69 17.37 -11.32
N ASP A 178 -16.84 16.41 -11.64
CA ASP A 178 -17.16 15.08 -12.18
C ASP A 178 -17.73 14.13 -11.10
N GLY A 179 -17.83 14.57 -9.84
CA GLY A 179 -18.29 13.76 -8.72
C GLY A 179 -17.23 12.82 -8.14
N ARG A 180 -15.99 12.86 -8.66
CA ARG A 180 -14.84 12.14 -8.11
C ARG A 180 -14.21 12.94 -6.99
N ILE A 181 -13.27 12.31 -6.30
CA ILE A 181 -12.48 12.94 -5.24
C ILE A 181 -11.01 12.69 -5.52
N ILE A 182 -10.16 13.60 -5.09
CA ILE A 182 -8.72 13.37 -4.98
C ILE A 182 -8.27 13.74 -3.57
N PHE A 183 -7.14 13.19 -3.17
CA PHE A 183 -6.41 13.54 -1.98
C PHE A 183 -5.15 14.33 -2.34
N ALA A 184 -4.74 15.23 -1.46
CA ALA A 184 -3.38 15.76 -1.41
C ALA A 184 -2.84 15.51 0.00
N LEU A 185 -1.83 14.64 0.11
CA LEU A 185 -1.32 14.13 1.38
C LEU A 185 0.12 14.60 1.59
N PRO A 186 0.52 15.04 2.80
CA PRO A 186 1.93 15.06 3.16
C PRO A 186 2.53 13.68 2.91
N TYR A 187 3.65 13.61 2.21
CA TYR A 187 4.26 12.35 1.80
C TYR A 187 5.76 12.40 2.01
N GLU A 188 6.29 11.39 2.71
CA GLU A 188 7.73 11.25 2.96
C GLU A 188 8.39 12.56 3.43
N GLN A 189 7.70 13.30 4.32
CA GLN A 189 8.08 14.59 4.94
C GLN A 189 8.21 15.80 4.00
N GLU A 190 8.78 15.63 2.81
CA GLU A 190 9.20 16.73 1.90
C GLU A 190 8.40 16.78 0.60
N PHE A 191 7.38 15.93 0.47
CA PHE A 191 6.60 15.79 -0.75
C PHE A 191 5.11 15.89 -0.48
N THR A 192 4.35 16.02 -1.56
CA THR A 192 2.90 15.91 -1.53
C THR A 192 2.45 14.85 -2.53
N LEU A 193 1.72 13.85 -2.04
CA LEU A 193 1.12 12.80 -2.87
C LEU A 193 -0.28 13.21 -3.29
N ILE A 194 -0.53 13.26 -4.60
CA ILE A 194 -1.82 13.66 -5.18
C ILE A 194 -2.39 12.51 -6.00
N GLY A 195 -3.64 12.13 -5.72
CA GLY A 195 -4.32 11.08 -6.47
C GLY A 195 -5.74 10.80 -5.98
N THR A 196 -6.52 9.95 -6.64
CA THR A 196 -6.12 9.05 -7.73
C THR A 196 -7.02 9.23 -8.95
N THR A 197 -6.60 8.70 -10.09
CA THR A 197 -7.43 8.47 -11.28
C THR A 197 -8.17 7.12 -11.25
N ASP A 198 -9.11 6.94 -12.17
CA ASP A 198 -9.84 5.70 -12.46
C ASP A 198 -9.95 5.59 -13.99
N LYS A 199 -9.11 4.77 -14.60
CA LYS A 199 -9.10 4.49 -16.05
C LYS A 199 -9.21 2.99 -16.25
N ASP A 200 -10.02 2.54 -17.21
CA ASP A 200 -10.06 1.12 -17.56
C ASP A 200 -8.68 0.67 -18.04
N HIS A 201 -8.26 -0.50 -17.58
CA HIS A 201 -6.95 -1.08 -17.89
C HIS A 201 -7.13 -2.37 -18.71
N PRO A 202 -6.42 -2.53 -19.83
CA PRO A 202 -6.77 -3.55 -20.82
C PRO A 202 -6.47 -4.99 -20.37
N ALA A 203 -5.36 -5.22 -19.66
CA ALA A 203 -4.96 -6.56 -19.22
C ALA A 203 -3.99 -6.50 -18.02
N PRO A 204 -3.91 -7.54 -17.18
CA PRO A 204 -3.02 -7.55 -16.00
C PRO A 204 -1.54 -7.33 -16.34
N ASP A 205 -1.08 -7.92 -17.46
CA ASP A 205 0.31 -7.82 -17.92
C ASP A 205 0.64 -6.50 -18.64
N SER A 206 -0.37 -5.68 -18.95
CA SER A 206 -0.11 -4.36 -19.54
C SER A 206 0.52 -3.44 -18.49
N PRO A 207 1.63 -2.74 -18.79
CA PRO A 207 2.27 -1.85 -17.84
C PRO A 207 1.31 -0.80 -17.28
N ALA A 208 1.23 -0.73 -15.95
CA ALA A 208 0.46 0.31 -15.27
C ALA A 208 1.30 1.59 -15.22
N GLN A 209 1.08 2.49 -16.18
CA GLN A 209 1.76 3.78 -16.25
C GLN A 209 0.74 4.92 -16.32
N ILE A 210 1.08 6.05 -15.70
CA ILE A 210 0.27 7.26 -15.75
C ILE A 210 0.31 7.84 -17.16
N THR A 211 -0.83 8.26 -17.70
CA THR A 211 -0.87 8.98 -18.98
C THR A 211 -0.74 10.49 -18.79
N GLU A 212 -0.44 11.20 -19.87
CA GLU A 212 -0.47 12.67 -19.89
C GLU A 212 -1.83 13.22 -19.46
N GLU A 213 -2.92 12.60 -19.94
CA GLU A 213 -4.29 12.97 -19.55
C GLU A 213 -4.54 12.84 -18.04
N GLU A 214 -4.05 11.76 -17.42
CA GLU A 214 -4.17 11.54 -15.98
C GLU A 214 -3.32 12.56 -15.21
N THR A 215 -2.14 12.88 -15.72
CA THR A 215 -1.24 13.89 -15.14
C THR A 215 -1.89 15.27 -15.17
N ASP A 216 -2.44 15.68 -16.31
CA ASP A 216 -3.13 16.96 -16.47
C ASP A 216 -4.39 17.02 -15.62
N TYR A 217 -5.15 15.91 -15.55
CA TYR A 217 -6.32 15.81 -14.69
C TYR A 217 -5.96 16.08 -13.23
N LEU A 218 -4.92 15.43 -12.70
CA LEU A 218 -4.52 15.59 -11.29
C LEU A 218 -3.99 17.01 -11.01
N CYS A 219 -3.16 17.56 -11.90
CA CYS A 219 -2.64 18.93 -11.77
C CYS A 219 -3.77 19.97 -11.81
N ALA A 220 -4.69 19.86 -12.78
CA ALA A 220 -5.81 20.77 -12.93
C ALA A 220 -6.78 20.69 -11.75
N PHE A 221 -7.06 19.48 -11.26
CA PHE A 221 -7.94 19.27 -10.12
C PHE A 221 -7.33 19.90 -8.85
N ALA A 222 -6.05 19.61 -8.53
CA ALA A 222 -5.37 20.18 -7.38
C ALA A 222 -5.26 21.72 -7.48
N SER A 223 -4.93 22.25 -8.66
CA SER A 223 -4.89 23.70 -8.95
C SER A 223 -6.24 24.39 -8.76
N GLY A 224 -7.34 23.65 -8.85
CA GLY A 224 -8.67 24.16 -8.53
C GLY A 224 -8.86 24.51 -7.05
N TYR A 225 -8.02 23.99 -6.16
CA TYR A 225 -8.13 24.18 -4.71
C TYR A 225 -7.01 25.04 -4.13
N PHE A 226 -5.77 24.83 -4.55
CA PHE A 226 -4.61 25.58 -4.04
C PHE A 226 -4.55 27.02 -4.58
N ALA A 227 -3.96 27.92 -3.79
CA ALA A 227 -3.72 29.31 -4.18
C ALA A 227 -2.64 29.40 -5.27
N LYS A 228 -1.56 28.62 -5.12
CA LYS A 228 -0.55 28.41 -6.15
C LYS A 228 -0.96 27.20 -7.00
N PRO A 229 -1.10 27.33 -8.34
CA PRO A 229 -1.37 26.19 -9.20
C PRO A 229 -0.28 25.12 -9.09
N VAL A 230 -0.69 23.86 -9.13
CA VAL A 230 0.19 22.69 -9.22
C VAL A 230 0.43 22.40 -10.70
N THR A 231 1.69 22.44 -11.13
CA THR A 231 2.06 22.21 -12.53
C THR A 231 2.85 20.92 -12.70
N ARG A 232 3.05 20.51 -13.96
CA ARG A 232 3.89 19.34 -14.28
C ARG A 232 5.33 19.51 -13.76
N ASP A 233 5.84 20.74 -13.71
CA ASP A 233 7.20 21.05 -13.21
C ASP A 233 7.35 20.83 -11.70
N ASP A 234 6.23 20.75 -10.96
CA ASP A 234 6.26 20.42 -9.54
C ASP A 234 6.37 18.91 -9.29
N ILE A 235 6.11 18.07 -10.29
CA ILE A 235 6.12 16.61 -10.19
C ILE A 235 7.57 16.11 -10.17
N VAL A 236 7.89 15.30 -9.16
CA VAL A 236 9.20 14.65 -9.01
C VAL A 236 9.12 13.13 -9.23
N TRP A 237 7.93 12.55 -9.10
CA TRP A 237 7.71 11.13 -9.33
C TRP A 237 6.23 10.85 -9.61
N SER A 238 5.94 9.69 -10.18
CA SER A 238 4.57 9.20 -10.38
C SER A 238 4.53 7.69 -10.32
N TYR A 239 3.42 7.13 -9.88
CA TYR A 239 3.19 5.69 -9.92
C TYR A 239 1.73 5.37 -10.23
N SER A 240 1.52 4.18 -10.77
CA SER A 240 0.19 3.66 -11.07
C SER A 240 0.06 2.22 -10.59
N GLY A 241 -1.15 1.84 -10.24
CA GLY A 241 -1.51 0.47 -9.89
C GLY A 241 -2.85 0.09 -10.48
N VAL A 242 -3.10 -1.21 -10.63
CA VAL A 242 -4.34 -1.75 -11.19
C VAL A 242 -5.17 -2.34 -10.06
N ARG A 243 -6.42 -1.89 -9.97
CA ARG A 243 -7.41 -2.40 -9.01
C ARG A 243 -8.16 -3.56 -9.66
N PRO A 244 -8.10 -4.79 -9.10
CA PRO A 244 -8.94 -5.90 -9.53
C PRO A 244 -10.32 -5.76 -8.87
N LEU A 245 -11.23 -5.02 -9.50
CA LEU A 245 -12.58 -4.87 -8.97
C LEU A 245 -13.44 -6.06 -9.39
N TYR A 246 -14.14 -6.67 -8.44
CA TYR A 246 -15.12 -7.70 -8.77
C TYR A 246 -16.18 -7.10 -9.68
N ASP A 247 -16.43 -7.75 -10.82
CA ASP A 247 -17.38 -7.27 -11.79
C ASP A 247 -18.79 -7.73 -11.41
N ASP A 248 -19.54 -6.82 -10.81
CA ASP A 248 -20.95 -6.98 -10.48
C ASP A 248 -21.88 -6.51 -11.61
N GLY A 249 -21.33 -6.26 -12.82
CA GLY A 249 -22.07 -5.72 -13.96
C GLY A 249 -22.22 -4.19 -13.95
N ALA A 250 -21.45 -3.46 -13.12
CA ALA A 250 -21.52 -2.01 -13.05
C ALA A 250 -21.07 -1.28 -14.33
N SER A 251 -21.87 -0.29 -14.76
CA SER A 251 -21.63 0.48 -15.99
C SER A 251 -20.43 1.43 -15.96
N SER A 252 -19.79 1.65 -14.81
CA SER A 252 -18.59 2.52 -14.70
C SER A 252 -17.63 2.05 -13.62
N ALA A 253 -16.33 2.27 -13.84
CA ALA A 253 -15.25 1.90 -12.93
C ALA A 253 -15.41 2.49 -11.52
N THR A 254 -15.97 3.71 -11.39
CA THR A 254 -16.22 4.36 -10.09
C THR A 254 -17.39 3.71 -9.33
N ALA A 255 -18.30 3.00 -10.01
CA ALA A 255 -19.48 2.40 -9.42
C ALA A 255 -19.31 0.92 -9.04
N ALA A 256 -18.32 0.22 -9.61
CA ALA A 256 -18.04 -1.19 -9.30
C ALA A 256 -17.75 -1.39 -7.81
N THR A 257 -18.23 -2.52 -7.26
CA THR A 257 -18.03 -2.84 -5.85
C THR A 257 -16.55 -2.90 -5.46
N ARG A 258 -16.27 -2.41 -4.25
CA ARG A 258 -14.93 -2.46 -3.66
C ARG A 258 -14.87 -3.42 -2.47
N GLU A 259 -15.91 -4.24 -2.28
CA GLU A 259 -15.90 -5.35 -1.33
C GLU A 259 -15.11 -6.53 -1.90
N TYR A 260 -14.63 -7.42 -1.03
CA TYR A 260 -13.95 -8.63 -1.45
C TYR A 260 -14.95 -9.79 -1.58
N VAL A 261 -14.65 -10.71 -2.49
CA VAL A 261 -15.38 -11.96 -2.64
C VAL A 261 -14.40 -13.12 -2.44
N LEU A 262 -14.79 -14.06 -1.59
CA LEU A 262 -14.11 -15.34 -1.38
C LEU A 262 -14.91 -16.42 -2.09
N SER A 263 -14.31 -17.10 -3.05
CA SER A 263 -14.93 -18.20 -3.80
C SER A 263 -14.13 -19.47 -3.54
N LEU A 264 -14.71 -20.40 -2.79
CA LEU A 264 -14.10 -21.70 -2.46
C LEU A 264 -14.70 -22.74 -3.39
N ASN A 265 -13.86 -23.40 -4.18
CA ASN A 265 -14.26 -24.55 -4.98
C ASN A 265 -13.98 -25.83 -4.20
N GLU A 266 -15.06 -26.52 -3.81
CA GLU A 266 -15.05 -27.80 -3.09
C GLU A 266 -15.44 -28.98 -3.99
N ASP A 267 -15.96 -28.71 -5.20
CA ASP A 267 -16.39 -29.74 -6.15
C ASP A 267 -15.20 -30.42 -6.86
N GLY A 268 -14.00 -29.87 -6.71
CA GLY A 268 -12.77 -30.38 -7.27
C GLY A 268 -12.03 -31.40 -6.37
N PRO A 269 -11.11 -32.20 -6.93
CA PRO A 269 -10.30 -33.17 -6.20
C PRO A 269 -9.49 -32.60 -5.01
N ALA A 270 -9.14 -31.31 -5.06
CA ALA A 270 -8.48 -30.60 -3.97
C ALA A 270 -9.03 -29.16 -3.83
N PRO A 271 -9.15 -28.61 -2.61
CA PRO A 271 -9.76 -27.30 -2.38
C PRO A 271 -8.95 -26.14 -2.99
N LEU A 272 -9.66 -25.21 -3.65
CA LEU A 272 -9.11 -23.98 -4.21
C LEU A 272 -9.92 -22.77 -3.73
N LEU A 273 -9.27 -21.87 -2.99
CA LEU A 273 -9.86 -20.60 -2.56
C LEU A 273 -9.37 -19.45 -3.45
N ASN A 274 -10.29 -18.74 -4.08
CA ASN A 274 -10.03 -17.56 -4.90
C ASN A 274 -10.42 -16.28 -4.18
N ILE A 275 -9.56 -15.27 -4.26
CA ILE A 275 -9.78 -13.95 -3.66
C ILE A 275 -9.95 -12.92 -4.77
N PHE A 276 -11.14 -12.32 -4.84
CA PHE A 276 -11.44 -11.23 -5.76
C PHE A 276 -11.60 -9.92 -4.99
N GLY A 277 -10.90 -8.86 -5.43
CA GLY A 277 -10.91 -7.58 -4.75
C GLY A 277 -10.20 -7.59 -3.39
N GLY A 278 -10.68 -6.74 -2.49
CA GLY A 278 -10.08 -6.53 -1.17
C GLY A 278 -9.23 -5.27 -1.10
N LYS A 279 -9.50 -4.44 -0.10
CA LYS A 279 -8.72 -3.24 0.20
C LYS A 279 -7.61 -3.58 1.18
N ILE A 280 -6.51 -2.82 1.11
CA ILE A 280 -5.46 -2.87 2.13
C ILE A 280 -6.04 -2.65 3.53
N THR A 281 -7.02 -1.77 3.70
CA THR A 281 -7.68 -1.49 4.98
C THR A 281 -8.33 -2.73 5.60
N THR A 282 -8.83 -3.67 4.78
CA THR A 282 -9.59 -4.84 5.25
C THR A 282 -8.78 -6.13 5.21
N TYR A 283 -7.50 -6.08 4.83
CA TYR A 283 -6.71 -7.28 4.51
C TYR A 283 -6.67 -8.31 5.64
N ARG A 284 -6.51 -7.86 6.90
CA ARG A 284 -6.44 -8.74 8.08
C ARG A 284 -7.76 -9.49 8.32
N ARG A 285 -8.90 -8.78 8.24
CA ARG A 285 -10.23 -9.38 8.38
C ARG A 285 -10.56 -10.32 7.22
N LEU A 286 -10.15 -9.96 6.01
CA LEU A 286 -10.25 -10.81 4.84
C LEU A 286 -9.47 -12.11 5.05
N ALA A 287 -8.23 -12.03 5.55
CA ALA A 287 -7.43 -13.21 5.86
C ALA A 287 -8.07 -14.10 6.93
N GLU A 288 -8.62 -13.54 8.02
CA GLU A 288 -9.39 -14.31 9.01
C GLU A 288 -10.57 -15.04 8.36
N ALA A 289 -11.38 -14.33 7.56
CA ALA A 289 -12.51 -14.95 6.85
C ALA A 289 -12.08 -16.02 5.83
N ALA A 290 -10.91 -15.86 5.20
CA ALA A 290 -10.34 -16.87 4.32
C ALA A 290 -9.95 -18.13 5.11
N MET A 291 -9.28 -17.96 6.26
CA MET A 291 -8.90 -19.09 7.12
C MET A 291 -10.12 -19.81 7.69
N GLU A 292 -11.19 -19.09 8.06
CA GLU A 292 -12.46 -19.69 8.48
C GLU A 292 -13.06 -20.62 7.42
N ARG A 293 -12.98 -20.25 6.14
CA ARG A 293 -13.40 -21.12 5.03
C ARG A 293 -12.49 -22.32 4.80
N LEU A 294 -11.23 -22.23 5.23
CA LEU A 294 -10.27 -23.32 5.08
C LEU A 294 -10.22 -24.26 6.30
N ALA A 295 -10.81 -23.86 7.43
CA ALA A 295 -10.83 -24.65 8.67
C ALA A 295 -11.31 -26.11 8.48
N PRO A 296 -12.32 -26.42 7.65
CA PRO A 296 -12.74 -27.82 7.42
C PRO A 296 -11.63 -28.74 6.86
N PHE A 297 -10.62 -28.18 6.19
CA PHE A 297 -9.50 -28.95 5.60
C PHE A 297 -8.29 -29.10 6.53
N PHE A 298 -8.32 -28.44 7.69
CA PHE A 298 -7.25 -28.48 8.68
C PHE A 298 -7.85 -28.66 10.09
N PRO A 299 -8.15 -29.90 10.51
CA PRO A 299 -8.81 -30.18 11.79
C PRO A 299 -8.09 -29.61 13.03
N ASP A 300 -6.76 -29.46 12.94
CA ASP A 300 -5.92 -28.91 14.01
C ASP A 300 -5.73 -27.39 13.92
N MET A 301 -6.48 -26.70 13.04
CA MET A 301 -6.38 -25.24 12.90
C MET A 301 -6.84 -24.55 14.20
N GLY A 302 -5.95 -23.72 14.76
CA GLY A 302 -6.28 -22.89 15.92
C GLY A 302 -7.27 -21.75 15.60
N PRO A 303 -7.77 -21.05 16.62
CA PRO A 303 -8.70 -19.93 16.44
C PRO A 303 -8.03 -18.73 15.76
N ASN A 304 -8.85 -17.77 15.31
CA ASN A 304 -8.36 -16.47 14.86
C ASN A 304 -7.51 -15.79 15.94
N TRP A 305 -6.29 -15.37 15.57
CA TRP A 305 -5.30 -14.84 16.51
C TRP A 305 -4.73 -13.48 16.11
N THR A 306 -4.99 -13.00 14.89
CA THR A 306 -4.27 -11.82 14.33
C THR A 306 -4.63 -10.50 15.00
N ALA A 307 -5.82 -10.40 15.59
CA ALA A 307 -6.26 -9.18 16.26
C ALA A 307 -5.45 -8.92 17.53
N GLY A 308 -4.77 -7.78 17.58
CA GLY A 308 -3.97 -7.36 18.75
C GLY A 308 -2.54 -7.92 18.77
N VAL A 309 -2.15 -8.72 17.78
CA VAL A 309 -0.76 -9.18 17.64
C VAL A 309 0.00 -8.18 16.77
N PRO A 310 1.12 -7.61 17.25
CA PRO A 310 1.92 -6.68 16.47
C PRO A 310 2.65 -7.43 15.35
N LEU A 311 2.84 -6.75 14.22
CA LEU A 311 3.78 -7.18 13.18
C LEU A 311 5.22 -6.88 13.63
N PRO A 312 6.25 -7.51 13.02
CA PRO A 312 7.65 -7.27 13.38
C PRO A 312 8.01 -5.78 13.41
N GLY A 313 8.70 -5.37 14.48
CA GLY A 313 9.05 -3.98 14.74
C GLY A 313 7.94 -3.14 15.39
N GLY A 314 6.68 -3.60 15.40
CA GLY A 314 5.51 -2.86 15.89
C GLY A 314 5.09 -3.20 17.32
N ASP A 315 5.92 -3.90 18.09
CA ASP A 315 5.66 -4.39 19.44
C ASP A 315 5.87 -3.32 20.52
N PHE A 316 5.16 -2.19 20.37
CA PHE A 316 5.20 -1.09 21.32
C PHE A 316 3.83 -0.37 21.42
N PRO A 317 3.50 0.24 22.57
CA PRO A 317 2.29 1.04 22.68
C PRO A 317 2.33 2.29 21.80
N VAL A 318 1.19 2.62 21.17
CA VAL A 318 1.07 3.81 20.29
C VAL A 318 1.48 5.11 21.01
N ALA A 319 1.25 5.21 22.32
CA ALA A 319 1.61 6.39 23.11
C ALA A 319 3.13 6.61 23.21
N GLU A 320 3.93 5.55 23.10
CA GLU A 320 5.40 5.62 23.20
C GLU A 320 6.05 5.96 21.84
N ALA A 321 5.31 5.87 20.74
CA ALA A 321 5.84 6.02 19.38
C ALA A 321 6.57 7.36 19.15
N ALA A 322 6.10 8.44 19.80
CA ALA A 322 6.66 9.78 19.64
C ALA A 322 8.05 9.93 20.31
N GLU A 323 8.34 9.14 21.34
CA GLU A 323 9.57 9.23 22.13
C GLU A 323 10.67 8.28 21.60
N MET A 324 10.29 7.28 20.80
CA MET A 324 11.21 6.27 20.27
C MET A 324 12.41 6.85 19.48
N PRO A 325 12.25 7.88 18.62
CA PRO A 325 13.40 8.47 17.92
C PRO A 325 14.44 9.07 18.87
N ASP A 326 14.01 9.68 19.97
CA ASP A 326 14.93 10.27 20.95
C ASP A 326 15.61 9.20 21.78
N ARG A 327 14.91 8.10 22.12
CA ARG A 327 15.52 6.91 22.74
C ARG A 327 16.60 6.30 21.84
N LEU A 328 16.31 6.12 20.55
CA LEU A 328 17.27 5.59 19.59
C LEU A 328 18.53 6.47 19.50
N ARG A 329 18.37 7.79 19.55
CA ARG A 329 19.49 8.74 19.56
C ARG A 329 20.29 8.76 20.85
N ALA A 330 19.65 8.52 21.99
CA ALA A 330 20.36 8.39 23.25
C ALA A 330 21.32 7.18 23.22
N ASP A 331 20.88 6.07 22.61
CA ASP A 331 21.69 4.86 22.44
C ASP A 331 22.71 4.99 21.30
N HIS A 332 22.38 5.77 20.25
CA HIS A 332 23.23 6.00 19.08
C HIS A 332 23.39 7.50 18.76
N PRO A 333 24.25 8.24 19.50
CA PRO A 333 24.33 9.71 19.41
C PRO A 333 24.80 10.28 18.07
N PHE A 334 25.38 9.44 17.19
CA PHE A 334 25.80 9.83 15.85
C PHE A 334 24.63 9.98 14.85
N LEU A 335 23.42 9.58 15.24
CA LEU A 335 22.21 9.77 14.45
C LEU A 335 21.68 11.20 14.58
N THR A 336 21.32 11.79 13.44
CA THR A 336 20.52 13.01 13.41
C THR A 336 19.05 12.71 13.77
N ALA A 337 18.31 13.73 14.19
CA ALA A 337 16.87 13.59 14.48
C ALA A 337 16.05 13.05 13.28
N PRO A 338 16.26 13.54 12.03
CA PRO A 338 15.55 12.99 10.86
C PRO A 338 15.89 11.52 10.57
N GLU A 339 17.15 11.10 10.77
CA GLU A 339 17.56 9.70 10.56
C GLU A 339 16.90 8.78 11.59
N ALA A 340 16.93 9.15 12.88
CA ALA A 340 16.29 8.36 13.91
C ALA A 340 14.78 8.26 13.69
N GLN A 341 14.12 9.37 13.35
CA GLN A 341 12.70 9.37 13.01
C GLN A 341 12.41 8.45 11.81
N ARG A 342 13.24 8.50 10.76
CA ARG A 342 13.09 7.63 9.59
C ARG A 342 13.21 6.16 9.95
N LEU A 343 14.24 5.78 10.71
CA LEU A 343 14.46 4.40 11.12
C LEU A 343 13.31 3.86 11.96
N ILE A 344 12.83 4.63 12.96
CA ILE A 344 11.66 4.24 13.76
C ILE A 344 10.41 4.13 12.90
N ARG A 345 10.16 5.06 11.96
CA ARG A 345 9.00 4.96 11.06
C ARG A 345 9.05 3.73 10.14
N ALA A 346 10.24 3.26 9.78
CA ALA A 346 10.42 2.13 8.84
C ALA A 346 10.50 0.76 9.53
N TYR A 347 11.11 0.71 10.72
CA TYR A 347 11.52 -0.53 11.40
C TYR A 347 11.03 -0.63 12.86
N GLY A 348 10.53 0.45 13.45
CA GLY A 348 10.10 0.48 14.84
C GLY A 348 11.19 -0.01 15.79
N THR A 349 10.89 -0.98 16.65
CA THR A 349 11.83 -1.57 17.63
C THR A 349 13.02 -2.29 16.98
N GLU A 350 12.94 -2.67 15.71
CA GLU A 350 14.03 -3.35 15.01
C GLU A 350 15.12 -2.37 14.53
N ALA A 351 14.90 -1.05 14.66
CA ALA A 351 15.93 -0.06 14.37
C ALA A 351 17.21 -0.30 15.21
N TRP A 352 17.06 -0.72 16.47
CA TRP A 352 18.19 -1.07 17.34
C TRP A 352 18.96 -2.30 16.83
N ALA A 353 18.27 -3.28 16.24
CA ALA A 353 18.92 -4.46 15.69
C ALA A 353 19.74 -4.12 14.44
N ILE A 354 19.29 -3.14 13.63
CA ILE A 354 20.05 -2.64 12.47
C ILE A 354 21.34 -1.94 12.92
N LEU A 355 21.28 -1.19 14.02
CA LEU A 355 22.40 -0.41 14.55
C LEU A 355 23.25 -1.19 15.57
N ALA A 356 22.92 -2.45 15.83
CA ALA A 356 23.54 -3.24 16.89
C ALA A 356 25.07 -3.33 16.69
N GLY A 357 25.81 -2.91 17.71
CA GLY A 357 27.28 -2.92 17.71
C GLY A 357 27.95 -1.68 17.11
N ALA A 358 27.19 -0.79 16.46
CA ALA A 358 27.72 0.46 15.89
C ALA A 358 27.93 1.51 16.99
N LYS A 359 29.17 2.01 17.11
CA LYS A 359 29.56 3.08 18.04
C LYS A 359 29.61 4.43 17.34
N ASP A 360 29.89 4.44 16.04
CA ASP A 360 29.87 5.64 15.21
C ASP A 360 29.29 5.35 13.80
N ARG A 361 29.27 6.37 12.95
CA ARG A 361 28.71 6.29 11.60
C ARG A 361 29.50 5.36 10.69
N ALA A 362 30.81 5.25 10.87
CA ALA A 362 31.65 4.41 10.01
C ALA A 362 31.35 2.91 10.24
N ASP A 363 30.93 2.55 11.44
CA ASP A 363 30.50 1.17 11.77
C ASP A 363 29.25 0.73 10.99
N LEU A 364 28.47 1.65 10.40
CA LEU A 364 27.32 1.32 9.55
C LEU A 364 27.70 0.95 8.11
N GLY A 365 29.01 0.99 7.79
CA GLY A 365 29.55 0.75 6.46
C GLY A 365 29.33 1.94 5.51
N ARG A 366 29.23 1.65 4.22
CA ARG A 366 29.08 2.69 3.20
C ARG A 366 27.76 3.47 3.38
N ASP A 367 27.82 4.79 3.21
CA ASP A 367 26.65 5.67 3.07
C ASP A 367 26.33 5.83 1.59
N PHE A 368 25.10 5.48 1.19
CA PHE A 368 24.61 5.58 -0.18
C PHE A 368 23.82 6.86 -0.44
N GLY A 369 23.69 7.74 0.55
CA GLY A 369 22.90 8.96 0.50
C GLY A 369 21.53 8.81 1.16
N ALA A 370 20.88 9.94 1.42
CA ALA A 370 19.56 10.02 2.09
C ALA A 370 19.47 9.24 3.43
N GLY A 371 20.62 9.03 4.08
CA GLY A 371 20.75 8.26 5.31
C GLY A 371 20.64 6.74 5.14
N LEU A 372 20.71 6.20 3.92
CA LEU A 372 20.69 4.76 3.63
C LEU A 372 22.10 4.19 3.74
N THR A 373 22.31 3.30 4.70
CA THR A 373 23.62 2.70 4.97
C THR A 373 23.70 1.25 4.49
N GLU A 374 24.92 0.75 4.36
CA GLU A 374 25.19 -0.66 4.10
C GLU A 374 24.55 -1.57 5.16
N ALA A 375 24.63 -1.22 6.44
CA ALA A 375 23.97 -1.98 7.51
C ALA A 375 22.46 -2.14 7.27
N GLU A 376 21.79 -1.06 6.85
CA GLU A 376 20.36 -1.08 6.50
C GLU A 376 20.08 -1.94 5.25
N LEU A 377 20.88 -1.82 4.19
CA LEU A 377 20.72 -2.67 3.00
C LEU A 377 20.92 -4.15 3.31
N ARG A 378 21.92 -4.49 4.13
CA ARG A 378 22.17 -5.87 4.59
C ARG A 378 21.03 -6.39 5.45
N TRP A 379 20.38 -5.53 6.24
CA TRP A 379 19.14 -5.90 6.94
C TRP A 379 18.03 -6.25 5.96
N LEU A 380 17.79 -5.40 4.96
CA LEU A 380 16.75 -5.62 3.95
C LEU A 380 16.98 -6.89 3.11
N ILE A 381 18.23 -7.20 2.78
CA ILE A 381 18.60 -8.42 2.05
C ILE A 381 18.30 -9.68 2.88
N ARG A 382 18.67 -9.65 4.17
CA ARG A 382 18.56 -10.82 5.07
C ARG A 382 17.13 -11.07 5.54
N HIS A 383 16.42 -10.02 5.94
CA HIS A 383 15.13 -10.15 6.62
C HIS A 383 13.94 -9.83 5.72
N GLU A 384 14.15 -9.17 4.58
CA GLU A 384 13.08 -8.63 3.75
C GLU A 384 13.18 -9.00 2.27
N TRP A 385 14.02 -9.97 1.94
CA TRP A 385 14.22 -10.51 0.59
C TRP A 385 14.51 -9.45 -0.48
N ALA A 386 15.08 -8.30 -0.09
CA ALA A 386 15.55 -7.32 -1.07
C ALA A 386 16.70 -7.92 -1.89
N ARG A 387 16.68 -7.73 -3.20
CA ARG A 387 17.73 -8.23 -4.11
C ARG A 387 18.22 -7.19 -5.13
N THR A 388 17.49 -6.10 -5.29
CA THR A 388 17.84 -5.00 -6.19
C THR A 388 17.65 -3.67 -5.47
N ALA A 389 18.26 -2.61 -6.00
CA ALA A 389 18.04 -1.25 -5.51
C ALA A 389 16.54 -0.89 -5.55
N GLU A 390 15.81 -1.33 -6.58
CA GLU A 390 14.37 -1.07 -6.70
C GLU A 390 13.58 -1.64 -5.51
N ASP A 391 13.91 -2.84 -5.04
CA ASP A 391 13.29 -3.40 -3.84
C ASP A 391 13.55 -2.50 -2.64
N ALA A 392 14.79 -2.05 -2.45
CA ALA A 392 15.20 -1.26 -1.29
C ALA A 392 14.62 0.16 -1.31
N VAL A 393 14.79 0.91 -2.41
CA VAL A 393 14.54 2.35 -2.45
C VAL A 393 13.10 2.72 -2.84
N TRP A 394 12.37 1.80 -3.47
CA TRP A 394 10.99 2.00 -3.91
C TRP A 394 9.98 1.06 -3.28
N ARG A 395 10.36 -0.03 -2.59
CA ARG A 395 9.38 -0.90 -1.89
C ARG A 395 9.63 -0.99 -0.39
N ARG A 396 10.87 -1.17 0.04
CA ARG A 396 11.20 -1.21 1.48
C ARG A 396 11.34 0.18 2.07
N SER A 397 11.63 1.16 1.23
CA SER A 397 11.60 2.58 1.58
C SER A 397 11.00 3.40 0.44
N ARG A 398 11.06 4.72 0.57
CA ARG A 398 10.81 5.69 -0.51
C ARG A 398 12.02 6.60 -0.71
N LEU A 399 13.21 6.13 -0.34
CA LEU A 399 14.44 6.91 -0.45
C LEU A 399 14.83 7.20 -1.90
N GLY A 400 14.28 6.46 -2.88
CA GLY A 400 14.42 6.79 -4.30
C GLY A 400 13.92 8.19 -4.67
N LEU A 401 13.04 8.81 -3.85
CA LEU A 401 12.62 10.20 -4.03
C LEU A 401 13.73 11.23 -3.73
N ARG A 402 14.77 10.84 -3.00
CA ARG A 402 15.87 11.70 -2.55
C ARG A 402 17.22 11.33 -3.14
N LEU A 403 17.35 10.11 -3.64
CA LEU A 403 18.58 9.58 -4.22
C LEU A 403 18.70 9.97 -5.69
N THR A 404 19.93 10.22 -6.14
CA THR A 404 20.22 10.41 -7.56
C THR A 404 20.21 9.07 -8.31
N PRO A 405 20.04 9.07 -9.65
CA PRO A 405 20.18 7.85 -10.45
C PRO A 405 21.51 7.13 -10.24
N ASP A 406 22.62 7.87 -10.10
CA ASP A 406 23.94 7.30 -9.85
C ASP A 406 24.02 6.60 -8.49
N GLN A 407 23.47 7.20 -7.43
CA GLN A 407 23.39 6.57 -6.11
C GLN A 407 22.54 5.29 -6.15
N ILE A 408 21.43 5.29 -6.89
CA ILE A 408 20.59 4.10 -7.06
C ILE A 408 21.37 2.99 -7.81
N ALA A 409 22.14 3.34 -8.83
CA ALA A 409 23.00 2.40 -9.54
C ALA A 409 24.11 1.81 -8.65
N GLU A 410 24.72 2.64 -7.79
CA GLU A 410 25.70 2.19 -6.80
C GLU A 410 25.11 1.21 -5.79
N ILE A 411 23.88 1.46 -5.32
CA ILE A 411 23.14 0.54 -4.44
C ILE A 411 22.93 -0.80 -5.16
N ASP A 412 22.50 -0.77 -6.42
CA ASP A 412 22.20 -1.99 -7.16
C ASP A 412 23.46 -2.85 -7.36
N ALA A 413 24.57 -2.21 -7.72
CA ALA A 413 25.87 -2.87 -7.84
C ALA A 413 26.32 -3.51 -6.52
N ALA A 414 26.23 -2.78 -5.40
CA ALA A 414 26.61 -3.30 -4.09
C ALA A 414 25.73 -4.47 -3.66
N MET A 415 24.40 -4.36 -3.86
CA MET A 415 23.47 -5.45 -3.54
C MET A 415 23.70 -6.68 -4.42
N ALA A 416 24.04 -6.50 -5.70
CA ALA A 416 24.36 -7.61 -6.60
C ALA A 416 25.62 -8.36 -6.13
N GLU A 417 26.64 -7.65 -5.64
CA GLU A 417 27.86 -8.24 -5.08
C GLU A 417 27.56 -9.10 -3.83
N TRP A 418 26.78 -8.57 -2.88
CA TRP A 418 26.46 -9.26 -1.63
C TRP A 418 25.46 -10.41 -1.77
N THR A 419 24.71 -10.46 -2.88
CA THR A 419 23.70 -11.51 -3.13
C THR A 419 24.15 -12.50 -4.19
N SER A 420 25.36 -12.34 -4.71
CA SER A 420 25.97 -13.30 -5.61
C SER A 420 26.38 -14.57 -4.85
N PRO A 421 26.17 -15.77 -5.40
CA PRO A 421 26.52 -17.03 -4.73
C PRO A 421 28.01 -17.16 -4.33
N ALA A 422 28.88 -16.35 -4.95
CA ALA A 422 30.33 -16.40 -4.75
C ALA A 422 30.84 -15.71 -3.47
N THR A 423 29.99 -15.02 -2.71
CA THR A 423 30.36 -14.30 -1.48
C THR A 423 29.73 -14.88 -0.22
N ALA A 424 29.13 -16.07 -0.31
CA ALA A 424 28.59 -16.82 0.82
C ALA A 424 29.61 -17.86 1.32
N ASP A 425 30.74 -17.39 1.85
CA ASP A 425 31.67 -18.17 2.68
C ASP A 425 31.77 -17.54 4.08
#